data_AF-A0A485AU03-F1
#
_entry.id   AF-A0A485AU03-F1
#
_cell.length_a   1.000
_cell.length_b   1.000
_cell.length_c   1.000
_cell.angle_alpha   90.00
_cell.angle_beta   90.00
_cell.angle_gamma   90.00
#
_symmetry.space_group_name_H-M   'P 1'
#
loop_
_entity.id
_entity.type
_entity.pdbx_description
1 polymer ?
#
loop_
_entity_poly.entity_id
_entity_poly.type
_entity_poly.pdbx_seq_one_letter_code
_entity_poly.pdbx_strand_id
1 'polypeptide(L)'
;MIYMRQGLHSKVLWTGNKTTDDLVMAKRIADFEDQYQADAVFIDFGYGTGLKSIGDGWGRTWQLIPFGGASTDPQMLNKRGEMFNSAKTWLKLGGALDDQETADDLSAAEYKVRVDGKIVIEAKEDIKDRLGRSPGKGDALLLTFAFPVSKRVHIPGQQNQQGRAITEYDPYA
;
A
#
# COMPACT_ATOMS: atom_id res chain seq x y z
N MET A 1 6.32 -8.61 3.68
CA MET A 1 7.10 -7.98 2.60
C MET A 1 6.87 -6.48 2.68
N ILE A 2 7.89 -5.66 2.38
CA ILE A 2 7.75 -4.20 2.27
C ILE A 2 8.32 -3.78 0.91
N TYR A 3 7.55 -2.97 0.19
CA TYR A 3 7.88 -2.47 -1.14
C TYR A 3 7.84 -0.95 -1.16
N MET A 4 8.74 -0.36 -1.94
CA MET A 4 8.70 1.05 -2.29
C MET A 4 8.51 1.19 -3.80
N ARG A 5 7.82 2.26 -4.21
CA ARG A 5 7.71 2.66 -5.60
C ARG A 5 7.87 4.17 -5.71
N GLN A 6 8.69 4.60 -6.67
CA GLN A 6 8.84 6.01 -7.05
C GLN A 6 8.91 6.14 -8.57
N GLY A 7 7.89 6.77 -9.16
CA GLY A 7 7.77 6.85 -10.62
C GLY A 7 7.74 5.45 -11.24
N LEU A 8 8.65 5.19 -12.20
CA LEU A 8 8.83 3.91 -12.91
C LEU A 8 9.77 2.93 -12.19
N HIS A 9 10.27 3.27 -11.01
CA HIS A 9 11.14 2.39 -10.24
C HIS A 9 10.39 1.78 -9.05
N SER A 10 10.63 0.50 -8.78
CA SER A 10 10.16 -0.20 -7.59
C SER A 10 11.33 -0.86 -6.90
N LYS A 11 11.25 -1.02 -5.57
CA LYS A 11 12.30 -1.66 -4.78
C LYS A 11 11.75 -2.50 -3.64
N VAL A 12 12.26 -3.72 -3.51
CA VAL A 12 12.02 -4.56 -2.33
C VAL A 12 12.83 -3.99 -1.16
N LEU A 13 12.14 -3.53 -0.12
CA LEU A 13 12.80 -3.02 1.09
C LEU A 13 13.01 -4.12 2.13
N TRP A 14 12.07 -5.05 2.23
CA TRP A 14 12.19 -6.14 3.19
C TRP A 14 11.41 -7.38 2.78
N THR A 15 12.07 -8.52 2.94
CA THR A 15 11.46 -9.85 2.87
C THR A 15 11.71 -10.62 4.15
N GLY A 16 10.69 -11.34 4.64
CA GLY A 16 10.87 -12.23 5.76
C GLY A 16 9.57 -12.88 6.19
N ASN A 17 9.68 -13.70 7.22
CA ASN A 17 8.59 -14.51 7.74
C ASN A 17 7.54 -13.63 8.43
N LYS A 18 6.30 -14.13 8.45
CA LYS A 18 5.22 -13.51 9.21
C LYS A 18 5.60 -13.49 10.70
N THR A 19 5.55 -12.31 11.30
CA THR A 19 5.69 -12.12 12.75
C THR A 19 4.32 -11.88 13.35
N THR A 20 4.14 -12.26 14.62
CA THR A 20 2.98 -11.86 15.43
C THR A 20 3.25 -10.60 16.25
N ASP A 21 4.49 -10.09 16.22
CA ASP A 21 4.88 -8.86 16.89
C ASP A 21 4.70 -7.67 15.94
N ASP A 22 3.55 -7.01 16.08
CA ASP A 22 3.19 -5.81 15.31
C ASP A 22 4.11 -4.63 15.63
N LEU A 23 4.69 -4.54 16.84
CA LEU A 23 5.57 -3.44 17.21
C LEU A 23 6.89 -3.49 16.45
N VAL A 24 7.48 -4.69 16.32
CA VAL A 24 8.69 -4.89 15.52
C VAL A 24 8.45 -4.55 14.05
N MET A 25 7.30 -4.95 13.51
CA MET A 25 6.97 -4.66 12.12
C MET A 25 6.64 -3.19 11.89
N ALA A 26 5.89 -2.55 12.80
CA ALA A 26 5.60 -1.12 12.78
C ALA A 26 6.90 -0.31 12.84
N LYS A 27 7.81 -0.65 13.75
CA LYS A 27 9.12 0.02 13.82
C LYS A 27 9.87 -0.09 12.49
N ARG A 28 9.88 -1.27 11.87
CA ARG A 28 10.53 -1.46 10.57
C ARG A 28 9.90 -0.60 9.46
N ILE A 29 8.57 -0.50 9.42
CA ILE A 29 7.86 0.36 8.47
C ILE A 29 8.22 1.82 8.71
N ALA A 30 8.23 2.26 9.97
CA ALA A 30 8.63 3.60 10.38
C ALA A 30 10.07 3.93 9.97
N ASP A 31 11.02 3.04 10.25
CA ASP A 31 12.43 3.20 9.88
C ASP A 31 12.58 3.39 8.35
N PHE A 32 11.83 2.64 7.54
CA PHE A 32 11.83 2.80 6.08
C PHE A 32 11.09 4.05 5.58
N GLU A 33 9.95 4.40 6.20
CA GLU A 33 9.24 5.64 5.90
C GLU A 33 10.18 6.84 6.11
N ASP A 34 10.93 6.86 7.20
CA ASP A 34 11.86 7.93 7.54
C ASP A 34 13.10 7.90 6.64
N GLN A 35 13.70 6.72 6.42
CA GLN A 35 14.88 6.58 5.57
C GLN A 35 14.64 7.06 4.14
N TYR A 36 13.48 6.73 3.57
CA TYR A 36 13.15 7.05 2.18
C TYR A 36 12.25 8.26 2.03
N GLN A 37 11.89 8.92 3.14
CA GLN A 37 10.99 10.07 3.17
C GLN A 37 9.69 9.78 2.40
N ALA A 38 9.08 8.62 2.67
CA ALA A 38 7.95 8.13 1.89
C ALA A 38 6.75 9.08 2.02
N ASP A 39 6.20 9.50 0.88
CA ASP A 39 5.05 10.41 0.85
C ASP A 39 3.75 9.75 1.32
N ALA A 40 3.64 8.42 1.18
CA ALA A 40 2.51 7.64 1.66
C ALA A 40 2.96 6.22 2.04
N VAL A 41 2.25 5.63 3.01
CA VAL A 41 2.45 4.25 3.45
C VAL A 41 1.10 3.54 3.38
N PHE A 42 1.05 2.47 2.58
CA PHE A 42 -0.12 1.63 2.41
C PHE A 42 0.12 0.26 3.03
N ILE A 43 -0.85 -0.21 3.82
CA ILE A 43 -0.77 -1.47 4.57
C ILE A 43 -1.99 -2.32 4.21
N ASP A 44 -1.81 -3.62 4.00
CA ASP A 44 -2.93 -4.55 3.80
C ASP A 44 -3.86 -4.54 5.02
N PHE A 45 -5.15 -4.27 4.81
CA PHE A 45 -6.16 -4.25 5.86
C PHE A 45 -6.25 -5.59 6.62
N GLY A 46 -6.09 -6.73 5.94
CA GLY A 46 -6.26 -8.06 6.54
C GLY A 46 -5.27 -8.38 7.66
N TYR A 47 -4.11 -7.70 7.68
CA TYR A 47 -3.05 -7.89 8.68
C TYR A 47 -2.61 -6.59 9.35
N GLY A 48 -3.14 -5.44 8.93
CA GLY A 48 -2.58 -4.14 9.25
C GLY A 48 -3.22 -3.39 10.41
N THR A 49 -4.30 -3.89 11.01
CA THR A 49 -5.05 -3.15 12.04
C THR A 49 -4.19 -2.81 13.26
N GLY A 50 -3.37 -3.74 13.76
CA GLY A 50 -2.42 -3.48 14.83
C GLY A 50 -1.33 -2.48 14.43
N LEU A 51 -0.78 -2.61 13.21
CA LEU A 51 0.20 -1.67 12.66
C LEU A 51 -0.36 -0.26 12.57
N LYS A 52 -1.60 -0.10 12.10
CA LYS A 52 -2.29 1.19 12.01
C LYS A 52 -2.41 1.85 13.38
N SER A 53 -2.85 1.11 14.39
CA SER A 53 -2.98 1.63 15.75
C SER A 53 -1.64 2.12 16.32
N ILE A 54 -0.56 1.38 16.08
CA ILE A 54 0.79 1.78 16.51
C ILE A 54 1.26 3.02 15.75
N GLY A 55 1.09 3.03 14.42
CA GLY A 55 1.43 4.17 13.57
C GLY A 55 0.70 5.45 13.98
N ASP A 56 -0.60 5.35 14.29
CA ASP A 56 -1.40 6.46 14.80
C ASP A 56 -0.86 6.98 16.13
N GLY A 57 -0.50 6.08 17.06
CA GLY A 57 0.14 6.43 18.31
C GLY A 57 1.50 7.13 18.14
N TRP A 58 2.16 6.93 17.01
CA TRP A 58 3.41 7.62 16.63
C TRP A 58 3.19 8.86 15.76
N GLY A 59 1.94 9.28 15.53
CA GLY A 59 1.61 10.43 14.70
C GLY A 59 1.83 10.21 13.20
N ARG A 60 1.84 8.95 12.74
CA ARG A 60 2.03 8.59 11.33
C ARG A 60 0.69 8.44 10.61
N THR A 61 0.67 8.71 9.31
CA THR A 61 -0.55 8.68 8.50
C THR A 61 -0.62 7.45 7.60
N TRP A 62 -0.43 6.27 8.18
CA TRP A 62 -0.50 5.01 7.44
C TRP A 62 -1.94 4.70 7.03
N GLN A 63 -2.14 4.14 5.84
CA GLN A 63 -3.48 3.84 5.34
C GLN A 63 -3.68 2.35 5.14
N LEU A 64 -4.81 1.84 5.62
CA LEU A 64 -5.19 0.44 5.42
C LEU A 64 -5.94 0.29 4.10
N ILE A 65 -5.51 -0.70 3.31
CA ILE A 65 -6.06 -0.99 2.00
C ILE A 65 -6.80 -2.33 2.04
N PRO A 66 -8.14 -2.32 1.98
CA PRO A 66 -8.89 -3.55 1.78
C PRO A 66 -8.88 -3.94 0.30
N PHE A 67 -8.23 -5.05 -0.05
CA PHE A 67 -8.19 -5.57 -1.43
C PHE A 67 -9.60 -5.82 -2.02
N GLY A 68 -10.54 -6.25 -1.18
CA GLY A 68 -11.95 -6.42 -1.54
C GLY A 68 -12.78 -5.14 -1.51
N GLY A 69 -12.18 -3.99 -1.17
CA GLY A 69 -12.87 -2.70 -1.11
C GLY A 69 -13.34 -2.18 -2.46
N ALA A 70 -14.11 -1.09 -2.44
CA ALA A 70 -14.62 -0.46 -3.65
C ALA A 70 -13.48 0.02 -4.58
N SER A 71 -13.67 -0.17 -5.88
CA SER A 71 -12.81 0.36 -6.92
C SER A 71 -13.20 1.80 -7.28
N THR A 72 -12.21 2.64 -7.55
CA THR A 72 -12.39 3.95 -8.20
C THR A 72 -12.38 3.85 -9.73
N ASP A 73 -11.83 2.76 -10.28
CA ASP A 73 -11.92 2.42 -11.70
C ASP A 73 -13.27 1.73 -11.97
N PRO A 74 -14.17 2.32 -12.80
CA PRO A 74 -15.50 1.76 -13.05
C PRO A 74 -15.45 0.41 -13.78
N GLN A 75 -14.35 0.08 -14.46
CA GLN A 75 -14.18 -1.20 -15.14
C GLN A 75 -13.80 -2.34 -14.17
N MET A 76 -13.25 -2.00 -13.00
CA MET A 76 -12.75 -2.98 -12.04
C MET A 76 -13.78 -3.22 -10.94
N LEU A 77 -13.98 -4.49 -10.59
CA LEU A 77 -14.95 -4.86 -9.56
C LEU A 77 -14.57 -4.32 -8.17
N ASN A 78 -13.29 -4.38 -7.83
CA ASN A 78 -12.78 -4.10 -6.49
C ASN A 78 -11.40 -3.46 -6.54
N LYS A 79 -10.91 -3.05 -5.36
CA LYS A 79 -9.63 -2.38 -5.20
C LYS A 79 -8.45 -3.21 -5.70
N ARG A 80 -8.51 -4.54 -5.56
CA ARG A 80 -7.50 -5.45 -6.12
C ARG A 80 -7.40 -5.30 -7.64
N GLY A 81 -8.53 -5.33 -8.35
CA GLY A 81 -8.56 -5.12 -9.79
C GLY A 81 -8.00 -3.76 -10.22
N GLU A 82 -8.38 -2.70 -9.51
CA GLU A 82 -7.85 -1.35 -9.73
C GLU A 82 -6.32 -1.28 -9.58
N MET A 83 -5.76 -1.87 -8.52
CA MET A 83 -4.32 -1.91 -8.30
C MET A 83 -3.60 -2.70 -9.40
N PHE A 84 -4.16 -3.84 -9.83
CA PHE A 84 -3.62 -4.62 -10.95
C PHE A 84 -3.66 -3.87 -12.27
N ASN A 85 -4.76 -3.19 -12.59
CA ASN A 85 -4.88 -2.42 -13.83
C ASN A 85 -3.88 -1.24 -13.86
N SER A 86 -3.69 -0.59 -12.71
CA SER A 86 -2.70 0.46 -12.52
C SER A 86 -1.26 -0.07 -12.68
N ALA A 87 -0.94 -1.20 -12.05
CA ALA A 87 0.36 -1.86 -12.17
C ALA A 87 0.64 -2.33 -13.62
N LYS A 88 -0.36 -2.89 -14.32
CA LYS A 88 -0.26 -3.25 -15.74
C LYS A 88 0.08 -2.04 -16.60
N THR A 89 -0.59 -0.91 -16.38
CA THR A 89 -0.34 0.33 -17.12
C THR A 89 1.07 0.84 -16.83
N TRP A 90 1.48 0.82 -15.56
CA TRP A 90 2.82 1.20 -15.13
C TRP A 90 3.93 0.33 -15.76
N LEU A 91 3.74 -1.01 -15.80
CA LEU A 91 4.67 -1.92 -16.49
C LEU A 91 4.82 -1.59 -17.98
N LYS A 92 3.70 -1.29 -18.65
CA LYS A 92 3.72 -0.88 -20.08
C LYS A 92 4.47 0.43 -20.32
N LEU A 93 4.54 1.30 -19.32
CA LEU A 93 5.29 2.56 -19.38
C LEU A 93 6.78 2.39 -19.07
N GLY A 94 7.25 1.17 -18.81
CA GLY A 94 8.65 0.88 -18.46
C GLY A 94 8.90 0.74 -16.96
N GLY A 95 7.88 0.40 -16.18
CA GLY A 95 8.02 0.07 -14.76
C GLY A 95 9.03 -1.06 -14.53
N ALA A 96 10.04 -0.81 -13.70
CA ALA A 96 11.11 -1.75 -13.41
C ALA A 96 10.79 -2.60 -12.18
N LEU A 97 10.87 -3.93 -12.34
CA LEU A 97 10.79 -4.91 -11.27
C LEU A 97 12.20 -5.31 -10.84
N ASP A 98 12.44 -5.32 -9.52
CA ASP A 98 13.77 -5.59 -8.95
C ASP A 98 14.07 -7.09 -8.80
N ASP A 99 13.08 -7.97 -8.91
CA ASP A 99 13.26 -9.40 -8.73
C ASP A 99 12.28 -10.26 -9.55
N GLN A 100 12.73 -11.46 -9.90
CA GLN A 100 11.98 -12.42 -10.71
C GLN A 100 10.70 -12.92 -10.01
N GLU A 101 10.74 -13.13 -8.69
CA GLU A 101 9.59 -13.67 -7.95
C GLU A 101 8.39 -12.72 -8.02
N THR A 102 8.63 -11.41 -8.05
CA THR A 102 7.57 -10.41 -8.24
C THR A 102 6.99 -10.44 -9.64
N ALA A 103 7.81 -10.68 -10.67
CA ALA A 103 7.33 -10.89 -12.03
C ALA A 103 6.46 -12.15 -12.12
N ASP A 104 6.88 -13.24 -11.47
CA ASP A 104 6.13 -14.49 -11.41
C ASP A 104 4.79 -14.28 -10.69
N ASP A 105 4.78 -13.59 -9.54
CA ASP A 105 3.56 -13.27 -8.79
C ASP A 105 2.53 -12.50 -9.63
N LEU A 106 2.99 -11.47 -10.35
CA LEU A 106 2.12 -10.61 -11.15
C LEU A 106 1.63 -11.31 -12.42
N SER A 107 2.48 -12.14 -13.04
CA SER A 107 2.15 -12.85 -14.29
C SER A 107 1.21 -14.05 -14.07
N ALA A 108 1.20 -14.61 -12.86
CA ALA A 108 0.32 -15.72 -12.53
C ALA A 108 -1.17 -15.32 -12.48
N ALA A 109 -1.45 -14.04 -12.20
CA ALA A 109 -2.79 -13.54 -11.97
C ALA A 109 -3.62 -13.44 -13.26
N GLU A 110 -4.72 -14.20 -13.32
CA GLU A 110 -5.72 -14.12 -14.38
C GLU A 110 -6.92 -13.23 -14.01
N TYR A 111 -7.67 -12.82 -15.04
CA TYR A 111 -8.89 -12.04 -14.89
C TYR A 111 -10.09 -12.71 -15.54
N LYS A 112 -11.28 -12.42 -15.01
CA LYS A 112 -12.57 -12.82 -15.57
C LYS A 112 -13.43 -11.57 -15.78
N VAL A 113 -14.25 -11.58 -16.82
CA VAL A 113 -15.26 -10.55 -17.06
C VAL A 113 -16.59 -11.08 -16.54
N ARG A 114 -17.22 -10.32 -15.65
CA ARG A 114 -18.54 -10.65 -15.11
C ARG A 114 -19.65 -10.23 -16.07
N VAL A 115 -20.86 -10.72 -15.81
CA VAL A 115 -22.06 -10.43 -16.61
C VAL A 115 -22.43 -8.93 -16.59
N ASP A 116 -22.06 -8.21 -15.53
CA ASP A 116 -22.22 -6.75 -15.39
C ASP A 116 -21.11 -5.95 -16.11
N GLY A 117 -20.24 -6.63 -16.88
CA GLY A 117 -19.15 -6.03 -17.64
C GLY A 117 -17.90 -5.70 -16.81
N LYS A 118 -17.92 -5.92 -15.49
CA LYS A 118 -16.76 -5.62 -14.63
C LYS A 118 -15.70 -6.71 -14.70
N ILE A 119 -14.45 -6.28 -14.62
CA ILE A 119 -13.27 -7.15 -14.55
C ILE A 119 -13.01 -7.51 -13.09
N VAL A 120 -12.80 -8.80 -12.82
CA VAL A 120 -12.38 -9.32 -11.53
C VAL A 120 -11.10 -10.13 -11.70
N ILE A 121 -10.12 -9.85 -10.85
CA ILE A 121 -8.89 -10.66 -10.76
C ILE A 121 -9.20 -11.91 -9.95
N GLU A 122 -8.65 -13.05 -10.35
CA GLU A 122 -8.83 -14.33 -9.68
C GLU A 122 -8.50 -14.29 -8.18
N ALA A 123 -9.02 -15.27 -7.44
CA ALA A 123 -8.84 -15.33 -6.00
C ALA A 123 -7.38 -15.67 -5.65
N LYS A 124 -6.93 -15.23 -4.48
CA LYS A 124 -5.56 -15.48 -4.02
C LYS A 124 -5.26 -16.96 -3.82
N GLU A 125 -6.25 -17.74 -3.40
CA GLU A 125 -6.09 -19.19 -3.22
C GLU A 125 -5.85 -19.88 -4.57
N ASP A 126 -6.58 -19.52 -5.63
CA ASP A 126 -6.36 -20.07 -6.98
C ASP A 126 -4.93 -19.78 -7.50
N ILE A 127 -4.42 -18.57 -7.28
CA ILE A 127 -3.04 -18.19 -7.62
C ILE A 127 -2.04 -19.02 -6.80
N LYS A 128 -2.31 -19.19 -5.52
CA LYS A 128 -1.44 -19.91 -4.59
C LYS A 128 -1.37 -21.40 -4.93
N ASP A 129 -2.48 -22.02 -5.30
CA ASP A 129 -2.55 -23.41 -5.73
C ASP A 129 -1.71 -23.62 -7.01
N ARG A 130 -1.72 -22.63 -7.91
CA ARG A 130 -0.92 -22.64 -9.14
C ARG A 130 0.57 -22.42 -8.90
N LEU A 131 0.93 -21.47 -8.03
CA LEU A 131 2.32 -21.12 -7.72
C LEU A 131 2.97 -22.03 -6.67
N GLY A 132 2.19 -22.79 -5.91
CA GLY A 132 2.67 -23.54 -4.73
C GLY A 132 3.09 -22.65 -3.55
N ARG A 133 2.92 -21.33 -3.66
CA ARG A 133 3.24 -20.33 -2.63
C ARG A 133 2.31 -19.12 -2.74
N SER A 134 2.17 -18.35 -1.67
CA SER A 134 1.40 -17.10 -1.71
C SER A 134 2.14 -16.04 -2.56
N PRO A 135 1.45 -15.27 -3.42
CA PRO A 135 2.03 -14.20 -4.24
C PRO A 135 2.30 -12.92 -3.42
N GLY A 136 3.03 -13.06 -2.31
CA GLY A 136 3.17 -12.02 -1.29
C GLY A 136 4.02 -10.82 -1.72
N LYS A 137 4.94 -10.99 -2.69
CA LYS A 137 5.73 -9.87 -3.21
C LYS A 137 4.93 -9.06 -4.23
N GLY A 138 4.21 -9.73 -5.13
CA GLY A 138 3.28 -9.09 -6.06
C GLY A 138 2.21 -8.28 -5.33
N ASP A 139 1.55 -8.87 -4.33
CA ASP A 139 0.55 -8.16 -3.51
C ASP A 139 1.15 -6.92 -2.81
N ALA A 140 2.40 -7.00 -2.31
CA ALA A 140 3.07 -5.88 -1.66
C ALA A 140 3.42 -4.75 -2.65
N LEU A 141 3.83 -5.07 -3.88
CA LEU A 141 4.02 -4.08 -4.93
C LEU A 141 2.67 -3.45 -5.34
N LEU A 142 1.61 -4.25 -5.46
CA LEU A 142 0.27 -3.78 -5.82
C LEU A 142 -0.28 -2.74 -4.84
N LEU A 143 -0.02 -2.91 -3.54
CA LEU A 143 -0.41 -1.92 -2.52
C LEU A 143 0.10 -0.51 -2.84
N THR A 144 1.27 -0.38 -3.47
CA THR A 144 1.82 0.92 -3.86
C THR A 144 0.98 1.65 -4.93
N PHE A 145 0.04 0.95 -5.57
CA PHE A 145 -0.90 1.50 -6.55
C PHE A 145 -2.30 1.73 -5.98
N ALA A 146 -2.50 1.54 -4.66
CA ALA A 146 -3.81 1.69 -4.05
C ALA A 146 -4.38 3.10 -4.24
N PHE A 147 -3.56 4.14 -4.17
CA PHE A 147 -4.00 5.51 -4.44
C PHE A 147 -2.91 6.31 -5.18
N PRO A 148 -3.29 7.35 -5.95
CA PRO A 148 -2.33 8.34 -6.40
C PRO A 148 -1.64 8.99 -5.20
N VAL A 149 -0.31 9.10 -5.25
CA VAL A 149 0.49 9.72 -4.20
C VAL A 149 1.04 11.03 -4.72
N SER A 150 0.74 12.11 -4.01
CA SER A 150 1.34 13.44 -4.24
C SER A 150 2.47 13.66 -3.24
N LYS A 151 3.50 14.40 -3.66
CA LYS A 151 4.63 14.75 -2.78
C LYS A 151 4.11 15.51 -1.56
N ARG A 152 4.55 15.13 -0.35
CA ARG A 152 4.26 15.87 0.87
C ARG A 152 4.89 17.25 0.79
N VAL A 153 4.06 18.29 0.93
CA VAL A 153 4.55 19.65 1.06
C VAL A 153 4.97 19.85 2.50
N HIS A 154 6.28 19.91 2.74
CA HIS A 154 6.80 20.29 4.05
C HIS A 154 6.77 21.82 4.14
N ILE A 155 5.77 22.38 4.83
CA ILE A 155 5.70 23.80 5.16
C ILE A 155 6.48 24.00 6.47
N PRO A 156 7.66 24.64 6.45
CA PRO A 156 8.42 24.90 7.68
C PRO A 156 7.57 25.77 8.62
N GLY A 157 7.33 25.29 9.85
CA GLY A 157 6.54 25.98 10.87
C GLY A 157 5.11 25.47 11.08
N GLN A 158 4.62 24.53 10.27
CA GLN A 158 3.32 23.86 10.46
C GLN A 158 3.46 22.41 10.95
N GLN A 159 4.21 22.17 12.03
CA GLN A 159 4.11 20.87 12.72
C GLN A 159 2.91 20.89 13.67
N ASN A 160 1.90 20.06 13.36
CA ASN A 160 0.81 19.62 14.23
C ASN A 160 -0.05 20.71 14.90
N GLN A 161 -0.87 21.40 14.11
CA GLN A 161 -2.14 21.97 14.58
C GLN A 161 -3.34 21.19 14.03
N GLN A 162 -3.37 19.87 14.22
CA GLN A 162 -4.66 19.18 14.20
C GLN A 162 -5.28 19.33 15.61
N GLY A 163 -6.19 20.30 15.76
CA GLY A 163 -7.13 20.33 16.88
C GLY A 163 -6.90 21.33 18.02
N ARG A 164 -6.02 22.33 17.89
CA ARG A 164 -5.99 23.46 18.84
C ARG A 164 -6.48 24.74 18.16
N ALA A 165 -7.63 25.24 18.59
CA ALA A 165 -7.99 26.63 18.37
C ALA A 165 -6.93 27.49 19.07
N ILE A 166 -6.28 28.39 18.33
CA ILE A 166 -5.44 29.44 18.93
C ILE A 166 -6.43 30.46 19.49
N THR A 167 -6.88 30.26 20.73
CA THR A 167 -7.59 31.30 21.47
C THR A 167 -6.57 32.01 22.35
N GLU A 168 -6.17 33.21 21.94
CA GLU A 168 -5.61 34.20 22.86
C GLU A 168 -6.76 34.66 23.77
N TYR A 169 -7.09 33.86 24.78
CA TYR A 169 -8.02 34.24 25.83
C TYR A 169 -7.32 34.06 27.16
N ASP A 170 -6.85 35.17 27.72
CA ASP A 170 -6.37 35.25 29.10
C ASP A 170 -7.49 35.88 29.95
N PRO A 171 -8.16 35.10 30.83
CA PRO A 171 -9.19 35.64 31.72
C PRO A 171 -8.64 36.53 32.86
N TYR A 172 -7.32 36.75 32.92
CA TYR A 172 -6.66 37.54 33.96
C TYR A 172 -5.74 38.65 33.42
N ALA A 173 -5.76 38.93 32.11
CA ALA A 173 -5.09 40.09 31.51
C ALA A 173 -5.89 41.39 31.70
#